data_AF-A0A413RLL5-F1
#
_entry.id   AF-A0A413RLL5-F1
#
_cell.length_a   1.000
_cell.length_b   1.000
_cell.length_c   1.000
_cell.angle_alpha   90.00
_cell.angle_beta   90.00
_cell.angle_gamma   90.00
#
_symmetry.space_group_name_H-M   'P 1'
#
loop_
_entity.id
_entity.type
_entity.pdbx_description
1 polymer ?
#
loop_
_entity_poly.entity_id
_entity_poly.type
_entity_poly.pdbx_seq_one_letter_code
_entity_poly.pdbx_strand_id
1 'polypeptide(L)'
;MDIRFVTQPFADGEDLRDFLDGVAADNDLMTLRVAVAWAKRSGLARIESGIRTLRDRGGRLLVVVGISEGGGTRQGMEWLMRLADEVYVFHDSGRTFHPKVYLASGERTAMLLVGSQNLTLGGLAWNYEAALVCELDLAVPEDSALHSQVIDYFERLRADESVCLELDDERLRALLADPALQIKDEDDRRPRGDGAALAEELEDVEGASDEMERAAAAIFGRSREPKRAVPQPVSGTAKASPGSSAGSTAASPSPSGGSATPSAPAAGRRWFKRMDGTAAQKPPSPASKPTGNLRLSQEDFAIDHTRYFRQVFFGGEVWTARASDPRFEDLTVPMTVVVDGVALGTVDVKVSHAEHRISDQGNVPTVLHWGAKVGQVLRQGNYVGSTVTLEHSAGGQYRLTIGNNPTGPFSF
;
A
#
# COMPACT_ATOMS: atom_id res chain seq x y z
N MET A 1 -25.41 -16.84 17.04
CA MET A 1 -24.59 -15.67 16.68
C MET A 1 -25.45 -14.53 16.21
N ASP A 2 -25.20 -13.33 16.77
CA ASP A 2 -25.66 -12.05 16.21
C ASP A 2 -24.49 -11.39 15.47
N ILE A 3 -24.73 -10.84 14.27
CA ILE A 3 -23.69 -10.23 13.43
C ILE A 3 -24.14 -8.85 12.99
N ARG A 4 -23.26 -7.87 13.17
CA ARG A 4 -23.48 -6.50 12.70
C ARG A 4 -22.25 -5.93 12.00
N PHE A 5 -22.53 -5.08 11.01
CA PHE A 5 -21.50 -4.32 10.31
C PHE A 5 -21.31 -2.98 11.00
N VAL A 6 -20.06 -2.63 11.25
CA VAL A 6 -19.64 -1.44 11.98
C VAL A 6 -18.89 -0.52 11.03
N THR A 7 -19.23 0.77 11.05
CA THR A 7 -18.65 1.79 10.18
C THR A 7 -18.23 3.02 10.98
N GLN A 8 -16.95 3.36 10.87
CA GLN A 8 -16.37 4.62 11.36
C GLN A 8 -16.09 5.52 10.13
N PRO A 9 -16.11 6.87 10.23
CA PRO A 9 -16.29 7.72 11.42
C PRO A 9 -17.67 8.36 11.52
N PHE A 10 -18.72 7.68 11.04
CA PHE A 10 -20.07 8.25 11.03
C PHE A 10 -20.61 8.44 12.45
N ALA A 11 -21.30 9.55 12.70
CA ALA A 11 -21.75 9.93 14.05
C ALA A 11 -22.83 9.00 14.63
N ASP A 12 -23.51 8.25 13.77
CA ASP A 12 -24.49 7.21 14.08
C ASP A 12 -23.89 5.79 13.99
N GLY A 13 -22.60 5.69 13.69
CA GLY A 13 -21.86 4.43 13.68
C GLY A 13 -21.28 4.10 15.05
N GLU A 14 -20.87 2.84 15.19
CA GLU A 14 -20.05 2.40 16.30
C GLU A 14 -18.57 2.34 15.88
N ASP A 15 -17.67 2.34 16.84
CA ASP A 15 -16.25 2.11 16.61
C ASP A 15 -15.64 1.09 17.58
N LEU A 16 -14.32 0.90 17.48
CA LEU A 16 -13.61 -0.07 18.31
C LEU A 16 -13.68 0.25 19.81
N ARG A 17 -13.89 1.52 20.21
CA ARG A 17 -14.10 1.90 21.61
C ARG A 17 -15.44 1.38 22.12
N ASP A 18 -16.51 1.49 21.33
CA ASP A 18 -17.83 0.96 21.71
C ASP A 18 -17.78 -0.57 21.90
N PHE A 19 -17.05 -1.27 21.03
CA PHE A 19 -16.78 -2.71 21.20
C PHE A 19 -16.07 -2.99 22.53
N LEU A 20 -14.99 -2.25 22.83
CA LEU A 20 -14.20 -2.45 24.06
C LEU A 20 -14.97 -2.05 25.32
N ASP A 21 -15.84 -1.04 25.24
CA ASP A 21 -16.74 -0.65 26.33
C ASP A 21 -17.79 -1.74 26.57
N GLY A 22 -18.33 -2.36 25.52
CA GLY A 22 -19.18 -3.54 25.62
C GLY A 22 -18.47 -4.71 26.31
N VAL A 23 -17.23 -5.00 25.90
CA VAL A 23 -16.38 -6.00 26.56
C VAL A 23 -16.16 -5.66 28.03
N ALA A 24 -15.88 -4.39 28.35
CA ALA A 24 -15.68 -3.94 29.72
C ALA A 24 -16.96 -3.98 30.57
N ALA A 25 -18.14 -3.89 29.96
CA ALA A 25 -19.42 -3.93 30.67
C ALA A 25 -19.94 -5.35 30.93
N ASP A 26 -19.56 -6.33 30.11
CA ASP A 26 -20.00 -7.72 30.26
C ASP A 26 -19.09 -8.50 31.25
N ASN A 27 -19.69 -8.96 32.35
CA ASN A 27 -18.99 -9.75 33.37
C ASN A 27 -18.72 -11.21 32.95
N ASP A 28 -19.34 -11.72 31.90
CA ASP A 28 -18.98 -13.04 31.36
C ASP A 28 -17.62 -12.99 30.67
N LEU A 29 -17.33 -11.88 29.97
CA LEU A 29 -16.13 -11.71 29.16
C LEU A 29 -14.91 -11.40 30.04
N MET A 30 -13.98 -12.35 30.07
CA MET A 30 -12.83 -12.37 30.98
C MET A 30 -11.49 -12.47 30.28
N THR A 31 -11.42 -12.79 29.00
CA THR A 31 -10.14 -12.79 28.26
C THR A 31 -10.30 -12.06 26.94
N LEU A 32 -9.54 -10.97 26.75
CA LEU A 32 -9.44 -10.24 25.50
C LEU A 32 -8.13 -10.60 24.81
N ARG A 33 -8.22 -11.15 23.59
CA ARG A 33 -7.09 -11.43 22.69
C ARG A 33 -7.12 -10.46 21.53
N VAL A 34 -5.99 -9.82 21.25
CA VAL A 34 -5.86 -8.83 20.17
C VAL A 34 -4.71 -9.20 19.26
N ALA A 35 -4.97 -9.35 17.97
CA ALA A 35 -3.95 -9.47 16.93
C ALA A 35 -4.07 -8.25 16.02
N VAL A 36 -3.11 -7.34 16.12
CA VAL A 36 -3.18 -6.04 15.44
C VAL A 36 -1.87 -5.69 14.75
N ALA A 37 -1.96 -5.12 13.56
CA ALA A 37 -0.77 -4.68 12.85
C ALA A 37 -0.04 -3.59 13.62
N TRP A 38 -0.77 -2.53 14.01
CA TRP A 38 -0.16 -1.33 14.58
C TRP A 38 -0.78 -0.99 15.94
N ALA A 39 0.07 -0.65 16.91
CA ALA A 39 -0.34 -0.15 18.22
C ALA A 39 0.53 1.04 18.63
N LYS A 40 -0.11 2.19 18.83
CA LYS A 40 0.54 3.44 19.22
C LYS A 40 0.03 3.91 20.57
N ARG A 41 0.86 4.64 21.32
CA ARG A 41 0.45 5.19 22.63
C ARG A 41 -0.82 6.03 22.52
N SER A 42 -1.01 6.76 21.41
CA SER A 42 -2.20 7.58 21.18
C SER A 42 -3.51 6.77 21.14
N GLY A 43 -3.50 5.57 20.56
CA GLY A 43 -4.64 4.66 20.55
C GLY A 43 -4.80 3.94 21.88
N LEU A 44 -3.71 3.39 22.42
CA LEU A 44 -3.70 2.65 23.68
C LEU A 44 -4.21 3.47 24.87
N ALA A 45 -3.81 4.76 24.95
CA ALA A 45 -4.30 5.66 25.99
C ALA A 45 -5.81 5.87 25.98
N ARG A 46 -6.50 5.65 24.84
CA ARG A 46 -7.96 5.81 24.72
C ARG A 46 -8.74 4.58 25.15
N ILE A 47 -8.13 3.40 25.04
CA ILE A 47 -8.78 2.14 25.45
C ILE A 47 -8.40 1.72 26.87
N GLU A 48 -7.41 2.39 27.47
CA GLU A 48 -6.85 2.05 28.76
C GLU A 48 -7.88 1.93 29.88
N SER A 49 -8.91 2.80 29.93
CA SER A 49 -9.97 2.71 30.94
C SER A 49 -10.80 1.44 30.82
N GLY A 50 -11.18 1.06 29.60
CA GLY A 50 -11.93 -0.17 29.34
C GLY A 50 -11.12 -1.42 29.69
N ILE A 51 -9.84 -1.43 29.32
CA ILE A 51 -8.92 -2.54 29.66
C ILE A 51 -8.69 -2.62 31.18
N ARG A 52 -8.50 -1.49 31.87
CA ARG A 52 -8.39 -1.48 33.34
C ARG A 52 -9.65 -2.04 33.99
N THR A 53 -10.83 -1.68 33.49
CA THR A 53 -12.11 -2.20 33.99
C THR A 53 -12.23 -3.72 33.81
N LEU A 54 -11.77 -4.27 32.68
CA LEU A 54 -11.65 -5.71 32.45
C LEU A 54 -10.71 -6.36 33.48
N ARG A 55 -9.54 -5.76 33.71
CA ARG A 55 -8.52 -6.33 34.62
C ARG A 55 -8.89 -6.22 36.09
N ASP A 56 -9.55 -5.14 36.51
CA ASP A 56 -9.98 -4.93 37.90
C ASP A 56 -10.97 -6.01 38.37
N ARG A 57 -11.70 -6.64 37.44
CA ARG A 57 -12.57 -7.80 37.74
C ARG A 57 -11.90 -9.17 37.52
N GLY A 58 -10.58 -9.20 37.30
CA GLY A 58 -9.80 -10.43 37.11
C GLY A 58 -9.68 -10.90 35.67
N GLY A 59 -10.14 -10.10 34.70
CA GLY A 59 -9.96 -10.38 33.29
C GLY A 59 -8.51 -10.18 32.83
N ARG A 60 -8.20 -10.71 31.63
CA ARG A 60 -6.85 -10.69 31.06
C ARG A 60 -6.82 -10.14 29.65
N LEU A 61 -5.73 -9.45 29.31
CA LEU A 61 -5.42 -8.95 27.97
C LEU A 61 -4.17 -9.64 27.42
N LEU A 62 -4.32 -10.30 26.27
CA LEU A 62 -3.23 -10.81 25.45
C LEU A 62 -3.16 -10.02 24.14
N VAL A 63 -1.97 -9.56 23.77
CA VAL A 63 -1.75 -8.79 22.53
C VAL A 63 -0.64 -9.41 21.69
N VAL A 64 -0.90 -9.65 20.41
CA VAL A 64 0.10 -9.90 19.36
C VAL A 64 0.13 -8.67 18.47
N VAL A 65 1.24 -7.95 18.44
CA VAL A 65 1.41 -6.70 17.70
C VAL A 65 2.45 -6.84 16.60
N GLY A 66 2.14 -6.36 15.40
CA GLY A 66 3.10 -6.25 14.31
C GLY A 66 4.11 -5.13 14.55
N ILE A 67 5.35 -5.34 14.12
CA ILE A 67 6.41 -4.32 14.25
C ILE A 67 6.96 -3.83 12.91
N SER A 68 6.53 -4.44 11.80
CA SER A 68 6.85 -3.96 10.44
C SER A 68 6.11 -2.66 10.13
N GLU A 69 6.55 -1.95 9.08
CA GLU A 69 5.76 -0.85 8.48
C GLU A 69 5.46 0.32 9.43
N GLY A 70 6.35 0.59 10.40
CA GLY A 70 6.11 1.64 11.40
C GLY A 70 5.01 1.33 12.41
N GLY A 71 4.56 0.06 12.46
CA GLY A 71 3.46 -0.42 13.28
C GLY A 71 3.73 -0.54 14.77
N GLY A 72 4.97 -0.91 15.12
CA GLY A 72 5.47 -0.93 16.47
C GLY A 72 6.24 0.35 16.76
N THR A 73 5.74 1.17 17.68
CA THR A 73 6.51 2.30 18.23
C THR A 73 7.09 1.92 19.59
N ARG A 74 8.19 2.57 19.98
CA ARG A 74 8.75 2.43 21.33
C ARG A 74 7.67 2.64 22.39
N GLN A 75 6.98 3.78 22.31
CA GLN A 75 5.98 4.16 23.30
C GLN A 75 4.76 3.23 23.26
N GLY A 76 4.33 2.75 22.10
CA GLY A 76 3.26 1.77 21.98
C GLY A 76 3.60 0.46 22.67
N MET A 77 4.80 -0.07 22.42
CA MET A 77 5.30 -1.29 23.08
C MET A 77 5.45 -1.13 24.59
N GLU A 78 6.07 -0.04 25.05
CA GLU A 78 6.18 0.27 26.49
C GLU A 78 4.80 0.39 27.16
N TRP A 79 3.80 0.92 26.45
CA TRP A 79 2.43 1.03 26.99
C TRP A 79 1.74 -0.33 27.04
N LEU A 80 1.88 -1.15 26.01
CA LEU A 80 1.35 -2.51 25.98
C LEU A 80 1.92 -3.35 27.14
N MET A 81 3.23 -3.29 27.37
CA MET A 81 3.88 -4.01 28.48
C MET A 81 3.36 -3.62 29.87
N ARG A 82 2.77 -2.42 30.02
CA ARG A 82 2.13 -1.98 31.27
C ARG A 82 0.65 -2.36 31.34
N LEU A 83 -0.01 -2.37 30.19
CA LEU A 83 -1.46 -2.49 30.09
C LEU A 83 -1.93 -3.94 30.01
N ALA A 84 -1.23 -4.76 29.24
CA ALA A 84 -1.57 -6.15 28.96
C ALA A 84 -0.88 -7.12 29.92
N ASP A 85 -1.45 -8.31 30.05
CA ASP A 85 -0.90 -9.39 30.87
C ASP A 85 0.07 -10.27 30.06
N GLU A 86 -0.15 -10.37 28.74
CA GLU A 86 0.75 -11.03 27.80
C GLU A 86 0.90 -10.18 26.54
N VAL A 87 2.15 -9.92 26.11
CA VAL A 87 2.44 -9.15 24.89
C VAL A 87 3.44 -9.92 24.04
N TYR A 88 3.15 -10.00 22.75
CA TYR A 88 3.99 -10.62 21.74
C TYR A 88 4.22 -9.65 20.59
N VAL A 89 5.45 -9.61 20.08
CA VAL A 89 5.80 -8.92 18.83
C VAL A 89 5.88 -9.92 17.70
N PHE A 90 5.32 -9.56 16.54
CA PHE A 90 5.28 -10.41 15.36
C PHE A 90 6.01 -9.76 14.18
N HIS A 91 6.93 -10.52 13.58
CA HIS A 91 7.63 -10.13 12.35
C HIS A 91 7.99 -11.37 11.51
N ASP A 92 7.51 -11.43 10.26
CA ASP A 92 7.85 -12.47 9.28
C ASP A 92 8.45 -11.81 8.04
N SER A 93 9.72 -12.09 7.76
CA SER A 93 10.46 -11.50 6.64
C SER A 93 9.73 -11.68 5.31
N GLY A 94 9.70 -10.64 4.47
CA GLY A 94 9.02 -10.65 3.17
C GLY A 94 7.50 -10.54 3.21
N ARG A 95 6.88 -10.34 4.39
CA ARG A 95 5.41 -10.23 4.54
C ARG A 95 5.03 -9.27 5.67
N THR A 96 3.88 -8.61 5.53
CA THR A 96 3.33 -7.74 6.57
C THR A 96 2.37 -8.49 7.47
N PHE A 97 2.60 -8.44 8.79
CA PHE A 97 1.62 -8.89 9.78
C PHE A 97 0.52 -7.83 9.89
N HIS A 98 -0.57 -8.03 9.15
CA HIS A 98 -1.62 -7.01 9.02
C HIS A 98 -3.02 -7.36 9.58
N PRO A 99 -3.21 -8.32 10.51
CA PRO A 99 -4.53 -8.57 11.07
C PRO A 99 -5.02 -7.37 11.91
N LYS A 100 -6.34 -7.25 12.05
CA LYS A 100 -7.00 -6.47 13.11
C LYS A 100 -8.17 -7.29 13.64
N VAL A 101 -7.85 -8.15 14.60
CA VAL A 101 -8.77 -9.13 15.20
C VAL A 101 -8.79 -8.92 16.71
N TYR A 102 -9.98 -8.79 17.26
CA TYR A 102 -10.24 -8.60 18.68
C TYR A 102 -11.24 -9.65 19.13
N LEU A 103 -10.85 -10.53 20.05
CA LEU A 103 -11.70 -11.59 20.58
C LEU A 103 -11.79 -11.48 22.09
N ALA A 104 -12.97 -11.12 22.60
CA ALA A 104 -13.30 -11.25 24.01
C ALA A 104 -14.00 -12.60 24.25
N SER A 105 -13.57 -13.35 25.25
CA SER A 105 -14.11 -14.67 25.58
C SER A 105 -14.55 -14.73 27.04
N GLY A 106 -15.72 -15.30 27.26
CA GLY A 106 -16.25 -15.67 28.56
C GLY A 106 -16.50 -17.17 28.69
N GLU A 107 -17.29 -17.55 29.69
CA GLU A 107 -17.72 -18.95 29.88
C GLU A 107 -18.90 -19.31 28.98
N ARG A 108 -19.81 -18.36 28.75
CA ARG A 108 -21.06 -18.57 28.01
C ARG A 108 -21.10 -17.78 26.72
N THR A 109 -20.47 -16.62 26.67
CA THR A 109 -20.49 -15.75 25.50
C THR A 109 -19.08 -15.41 25.01
N ALA A 110 -18.98 -15.01 23.75
CA ALA A 110 -17.79 -14.37 23.21
C ALA A 110 -18.18 -13.23 22.27
N MET A 111 -17.32 -12.22 22.15
CA MET A 111 -17.46 -11.13 21.20
C MET A 111 -16.24 -11.08 20.29
N LEU A 112 -16.47 -11.10 18.99
CA LEU A 112 -15.43 -11.06 17.96
C LEU A 112 -15.60 -9.79 17.12
N LEU A 113 -14.55 -8.99 17.01
CA LEU A 113 -14.44 -7.92 16.02
C LEU A 113 -13.31 -8.27 15.04
N VAL A 114 -13.64 -8.29 13.75
CA VAL A 114 -12.67 -8.38 12.65
C VAL A 114 -12.89 -7.18 11.74
N GLY A 115 -11.87 -6.35 11.56
CA GLY A 115 -12.02 -5.10 10.83
C GLY A 115 -10.75 -4.52 10.26
N SER A 116 -10.78 -3.21 10.06
CA SER A 116 -9.67 -2.41 9.53
C SER A 116 -8.94 -1.60 10.62
N GLN A 117 -9.53 -1.52 11.82
CA GLN A 117 -9.11 -0.71 12.96
C GLN A 117 -7.82 -1.21 13.61
N ASN A 118 -6.72 -0.47 13.44
CA ASN A 118 -5.53 -0.64 14.27
C ASN A 118 -5.70 0.05 15.63
N LEU A 119 -4.83 -0.25 16.61
CA LEU A 119 -4.76 0.43 17.91
C LEU A 119 -4.01 1.77 17.82
N THR A 120 -4.48 2.62 16.91
CA THR A 120 -3.96 3.98 16.68
C THR A 120 -5.07 4.99 16.88
N LEU A 121 -4.71 6.26 17.02
CA LEU A 121 -5.71 7.31 17.15
C LEU A 121 -6.61 7.42 15.90
N GLY A 122 -6.04 7.33 14.68
CA GLY A 122 -6.85 7.29 13.45
C GLY A 122 -7.84 6.12 13.43
N GLY A 123 -7.36 4.90 13.76
CA GLY A 123 -8.17 3.68 13.74
C GLY A 123 -9.28 3.62 14.80
N LEU A 124 -9.17 4.44 15.85
CA LEU A 124 -10.15 4.55 16.94
C LEU A 124 -11.07 5.78 16.84
N ALA A 125 -10.91 6.63 15.83
CA ALA A 125 -11.63 7.90 15.80
C ALA A 125 -12.11 8.33 14.41
N TRP A 126 -11.21 8.73 13.52
CA TRP A 126 -11.59 9.51 12.33
C TRP A 126 -11.29 8.82 11.00
N ASN A 127 -10.56 7.71 11.00
CA ASN A 127 -10.36 6.96 9.78
C ASN A 127 -11.69 6.34 9.31
N TYR A 128 -11.83 6.19 8.01
CA TYR A 128 -12.89 5.35 7.45
C TYR A 128 -12.54 3.89 7.70
N GLU A 129 -13.21 3.31 8.68
CA GLU A 129 -12.98 1.93 9.10
C GLU A 129 -14.27 1.12 8.94
N ALA A 130 -14.12 -0.13 8.57
CA ALA A 130 -15.17 -1.12 8.47
C ALA A 130 -14.81 -2.37 9.28
N ALA A 131 -15.77 -2.91 10.00
CA ALA A 131 -15.63 -4.16 10.74
C ALA A 131 -16.92 -4.98 10.75
N LEU A 132 -16.77 -6.27 11.03
CA LEU A 132 -17.84 -7.12 11.50
C LEU A 132 -17.67 -7.34 13.00
N VAL A 133 -18.75 -7.15 13.76
CA VAL A 133 -18.85 -7.57 15.15
C VAL A 133 -19.80 -8.76 15.22
N CYS A 134 -19.34 -9.84 15.84
CA CYS A 134 -20.12 -11.05 16.08
C CYS A 134 -20.23 -11.30 17.58
N GLU A 135 -21.45 -11.40 18.08
CA GLU A 135 -21.75 -11.88 19.43
C GLU A 135 -22.11 -13.37 19.36
N LEU A 136 -21.38 -14.17 20.12
CA LEU A 136 -21.39 -15.63 20.05
C LEU A 136 -21.99 -16.19 21.33
N ASP A 137 -22.95 -17.10 21.20
CA ASP A 137 -23.44 -17.95 22.28
C ASP A 137 -22.66 -19.27 22.25
N LEU A 138 -21.78 -19.48 23.22
CA LEU A 138 -20.89 -20.64 23.25
C LEU A 138 -21.61 -21.96 23.57
N ALA A 139 -22.90 -21.91 23.92
CA ALA A 139 -23.74 -23.11 23.98
C ALA A 139 -24.18 -23.58 22.58
N VAL A 140 -24.11 -22.72 21.56
CA VAL A 140 -24.42 -23.06 20.17
C VAL A 140 -23.16 -23.66 19.51
N PRO A 141 -23.23 -24.91 18.98
CA PRO A 141 -22.05 -25.58 18.42
C PRO A 141 -21.34 -24.81 17.31
N GLU A 142 -22.09 -24.14 16.44
CA GLU A 142 -21.54 -23.36 15.33
C GLU A 142 -20.78 -22.11 15.81
N ASP A 143 -21.33 -21.40 16.80
CA ASP A 143 -20.70 -20.24 17.44
C ASP A 143 -19.43 -20.65 18.20
N SER A 144 -19.50 -21.75 18.96
CA SER A 144 -18.36 -22.35 19.66
C SER A 144 -17.25 -22.80 18.69
N ALA A 145 -17.64 -23.34 17.52
CA ALA A 145 -16.68 -23.72 16.49
C ALA A 145 -15.98 -22.49 15.87
N LEU A 146 -16.70 -21.41 15.60
CA LEU A 146 -16.10 -20.15 15.13
C LEU A 146 -15.16 -19.56 16.19
N HIS A 147 -15.59 -19.51 17.44
CA HIS A 147 -14.77 -19.08 18.58
C HIS A 147 -13.46 -19.88 18.66
N SER A 148 -13.55 -21.21 18.56
CA SER A 148 -12.40 -22.11 18.57
C SER A 148 -11.45 -21.84 17.41
N GLN A 149 -11.95 -21.61 16.19
CA GLN A 149 -11.11 -21.28 15.03
C GLN A 149 -10.31 -19.99 15.23
N VAL A 150 -10.90 -18.97 15.88
CA VAL A 150 -10.19 -17.73 16.18
C VAL A 150 -9.15 -17.97 17.27
N ILE A 151 -9.45 -18.74 18.32
CA ILE A 151 -8.45 -19.14 19.32
C ILE A 151 -7.29 -19.90 18.67
N ASP A 152 -7.58 -20.89 17.82
CA ASP A 152 -6.57 -21.65 17.09
C ASP A 152 -5.67 -20.76 16.23
N TYR A 153 -6.22 -19.68 15.66
CA TYR A 153 -5.42 -18.68 14.96
C TYR A 153 -4.41 -17.99 15.89
N PHE A 154 -4.84 -17.54 17.08
CA PHE A 154 -3.94 -16.93 18.07
C PHE A 154 -2.87 -17.92 18.56
N GLU A 155 -3.26 -19.14 18.89
CA GLU A 155 -2.32 -20.18 19.36
C GLU A 155 -1.33 -20.57 18.26
N ARG A 156 -1.77 -20.65 17.00
CA ARG A 156 -0.88 -20.88 15.86
C ARG A 156 0.14 -19.76 15.65
N LEU A 157 -0.26 -18.49 15.87
CA LEU A 157 0.69 -17.37 15.83
C LEU A 157 1.76 -17.50 16.93
N ARG A 158 1.35 -17.79 18.17
CA ARG A 158 2.24 -17.91 19.33
C ARG A 158 3.16 -19.13 19.27
N ALA A 159 2.68 -20.23 18.70
CA ALA A 159 3.47 -21.45 18.54
C ALA A 159 4.68 -21.26 17.62
N ASP A 160 4.67 -20.27 16.73
CA ASP A 160 5.82 -19.95 15.88
C ASP A 160 6.76 -18.95 16.55
N GLU A 161 7.46 -19.43 17.57
CA GLU A 161 8.47 -18.69 18.35
C GLU A 161 9.65 -18.17 17.52
N SER A 162 9.70 -18.44 16.22
CA SER A 162 10.69 -17.82 15.33
C SER A 162 10.26 -16.43 14.88
N VAL A 163 8.97 -16.16 14.75
CA VAL A 163 8.42 -14.91 14.22
C VAL A 163 7.49 -14.20 15.19
N CYS A 164 7.04 -14.89 16.24
CA CYS A 164 6.21 -14.36 17.31
C CYS A 164 6.94 -14.52 18.65
N LEU A 165 7.45 -13.41 19.19
CA LEU A 165 8.26 -13.42 20.40
C LEU A 165 7.51 -12.69 21.51
N GLU A 166 7.48 -13.26 22.71
CA GLU A 166 6.99 -12.52 23.88
C GLU A 166 7.84 -11.25 24.06
N LEU A 167 7.22 -10.14 24.46
CA LEU A 167 7.86 -8.85 24.60
C LEU A 167 8.19 -8.59 26.07
N ASP A 168 9.48 -8.53 26.37
CA ASP A 168 10.03 -8.13 27.67
C ASP A 168 11.00 -6.93 27.50
N ASP A 169 11.54 -6.42 28.61
CA ASP A 169 12.48 -5.28 28.59
C ASP A 169 13.79 -5.58 27.83
N GLU A 170 14.20 -6.84 27.74
CA GLU A 170 15.39 -7.25 26.99
C GLU A 170 15.12 -7.26 25.49
N ARG A 171 14.02 -7.88 25.07
CA ARG A 171 13.57 -7.87 23.68
C ARG A 171 13.26 -6.47 23.20
N LEU A 172 12.56 -5.65 23.99
CA LEU A 172 12.31 -4.26 23.59
C LEU A 172 13.61 -3.50 23.34
N ARG A 173 14.63 -3.66 24.20
CA ARG A 173 15.95 -3.06 23.98
C ARG A 173 16.62 -3.59 22.72
N ALA A 174 16.54 -4.89 22.44
CA ALA A 174 17.08 -5.48 21.22
C ALA A 174 16.39 -4.93 19.97
N LEU A 175 15.05 -4.86 19.96
CA LEU A 175 14.27 -4.31 18.86
C LEU A 175 14.62 -2.85 18.56
N LEU A 176 14.79 -2.03 19.61
CA LEU A 176 15.15 -0.61 19.47
C LEU A 176 16.60 -0.41 19.01
N ALA A 177 17.49 -1.35 19.31
CA ALA A 177 18.89 -1.30 18.91
C ALA A 177 19.10 -1.76 17.46
N ASP A 178 18.12 -2.46 16.86
CA ASP A 178 18.19 -2.96 15.50
C ASP A 178 17.70 -1.90 14.49
N PRO A 179 18.61 -1.28 13.70
CA PRO A 179 18.22 -0.28 12.72
C PRO A 179 17.35 -0.84 11.58
N ALA A 180 17.31 -2.16 11.38
CA ALA A 180 16.54 -2.78 10.30
C ALA A 180 15.04 -2.90 10.58
N LEU A 181 14.66 -2.98 11.85
CA LEU A 181 13.25 -3.10 12.24
C LEU A 181 12.50 -1.75 12.22
N GLN A 182 13.22 -0.63 12.00
CA GLN A 182 12.65 0.71 11.86
C GLN A 182 11.63 1.10 12.95
N ILE A 183 11.85 0.65 14.19
CA ILE A 183 10.98 0.98 15.32
C ILE A 183 11.01 2.49 15.56
N LYS A 184 9.84 3.13 15.46
CA LYS A 184 9.72 4.59 15.58
C LYS A 184 9.66 5.03 17.04
N ASP A 185 10.23 6.21 17.30
CA ASP A 185 10.03 6.95 18.55
C ASP A 185 8.96 8.03 18.33
N GLU A 186 7.86 7.97 19.08
CA GLU A 186 6.75 8.93 18.98
C GLU A 186 7.10 10.32 19.54
N ASP A 187 8.15 10.43 20.35
CA ASP A 187 8.58 11.68 20.99
C ASP A 187 9.67 12.41 20.20
N ASP A 188 10.19 11.79 19.13
CA ASP A 188 11.14 12.42 18.19
C ASP A 188 10.49 13.61 17.46
N ARG A 189 10.67 14.81 18.04
CA ARG A 189 10.20 16.08 17.48
C ARG A 189 11.08 16.50 16.30
N ARG A 190 10.77 16.06 15.08
CA ARG A 190 11.03 16.89 13.88
C ARG A 190 10.02 18.05 13.84
N PRO A 191 10.36 19.22 13.24
CA PRO A 191 9.50 20.40 13.29
C PRO A 191 8.08 20.05 12.83
N ARG A 192 7.11 20.25 13.72
CA ARG A 192 5.69 20.02 13.48
C ARG A 192 5.20 21.04 12.45
N GLY A 193 5.24 20.67 11.18
CA GLY A 193 4.32 21.22 10.19
C GLY A 193 2.96 20.53 10.34
N ASP A 194 1.88 21.23 10.01
CA ASP A 194 0.47 20.89 10.29
C ASP A 194 -0.07 19.59 9.65
N GLY A 195 0.82 18.69 9.21
CA GLY A 195 0.53 17.40 8.58
C GLY A 195 0.88 16.18 9.43
N ALA A 196 1.06 16.32 10.75
CA ALA A 196 1.41 15.20 11.64
C ALA A 196 0.34 14.08 11.66
N ALA A 197 -0.91 14.38 11.26
CA ALA A 197 -1.95 13.37 11.08
C ALA A 197 -1.89 12.66 9.70
N LEU A 198 -1.28 13.28 8.68
CA LEU A 198 -1.19 12.71 7.33
C LEU A 198 -0.02 11.73 7.14
N ALA A 199 0.92 11.70 8.08
CA ALA A 199 2.02 10.73 8.06
C ALA A 199 1.56 9.32 8.50
N GLU A 200 0.32 9.17 8.98
CA GLU A 200 -0.23 7.88 9.41
C GLU A 200 -0.91 7.09 8.27
N GLU A 201 -1.05 7.64 7.07
CA GLU A 201 -1.90 7.07 6.00
C GLU A 201 -1.15 6.53 4.75
N LEU A 202 0.18 6.43 4.77
CA LEU A 202 0.95 5.92 3.60
C LEU A 202 1.91 4.77 3.93
N GLU A 203 1.59 3.96 4.95
CA GLU A 203 2.38 2.78 5.30
C GLU A 203 1.75 1.51 4.72
N ASP A 204 1.73 1.44 3.39
CA ASP A 204 1.82 0.16 2.68
C ASP A 204 3.23 0.13 2.05
N VAL A 205 4.25 -0.33 2.78
CA VAL A 205 5.60 -0.62 2.24
C VAL A 205 5.69 -2.15 2.12
N GLU A 206 5.85 -2.63 0.89
CA GLU A 206 7.14 -2.99 0.29
C GLU A 206 8.07 -3.76 1.24
N GLY A 207 8.47 -4.95 0.79
CA GLY A 207 9.39 -5.83 1.50
C GLY A 207 10.72 -5.16 1.86
N ALA A 208 11.23 -5.52 3.05
CA ALA A 208 12.53 -5.12 3.55
C ALA A 208 13.66 -5.46 2.55
N SER A 209 14.70 -4.63 2.52
CA SER A 209 15.92 -4.90 1.73
C SER A 209 16.64 -6.15 2.24
N ASP A 210 17.37 -6.88 1.39
CA ASP A 210 18.19 -8.06 1.77
C ASP A 210 19.24 -7.75 2.88
N GLU A 211 19.59 -6.48 3.09
CA GLU A 211 20.48 -6.03 4.16
C GLU A 211 19.71 -5.79 5.48
N MET A 212 18.47 -5.30 5.41
CA MET A 212 17.55 -5.24 6.55
C MET A 212 17.04 -6.62 6.97
N GLU A 213 16.74 -7.52 6.05
CA GLU A 213 16.33 -8.90 6.38
C GLU A 213 17.45 -9.67 7.07
N ARG A 214 18.73 -9.39 6.76
CA ARG A 214 19.88 -10.00 7.47
C ARG A 214 20.08 -9.46 8.88
N ALA A 215 19.68 -8.21 9.15
CA ALA A 215 19.79 -7.60 10.48
C ALA A 215 18.59 -7.99 11.38
N ALA A 216 17.36 -7.91 10.87
CA ALA A 216 16.17 -8.42 11.58
C ALA A 216 16.25 -9.93 11.90
N ALA A 217 17.00 -10.70 11.09
CA ALA A 217 17.29 -12.11 11.31
C ALA A 217 18.07 -12.42 12.61
N ALA A 218 18.65 -11.41 13.26
CA ALA A 218 19.31 -11.57 14.56
C ALA A 218 18.32 -11.73 15.72
N ILE A 219 17.11 -11.17 15.59
CA ILE A 219 16.05 -11.23 16.60
C ILE A 219 14.98 -12.23 16.17
N PHE A 220 14.53 -12.16 14.92
CA PHE A 220 13.51 -13.04 14.36
C PHE A 220 14.14 -14.12 13.49
N GLY A 221 13.63 -15.34 13.60
CA GLY A 221 13.95 -16.44 12.69
C GLY A 221 13.06 -16.46 11.45
N ARG A 222 13.12 -17.58 10.72
CA ARG A 222 12.16 -17.85 9.64
C ARG A 222 10.98 -18.62 10.17
N SER A 223 9.78 -18.17 9.81
CA SER A 223 8.54 -18.86 10.18
C SER A 223 8.61 -20.36 9.84
N ARG A 224 8.24 -21.19 10.81
CA ARG A 224 8.17 -22.65 10.68
C ARG A 224 6.92 -23.10 9.91
N GLU A 225 5.92 -22.23 9.86
CA GLU A 225 4.63 -22.50 9.24
C GLU A 225 4.68 -22.39 7.71
N PRO A 226 4.26 -23.43 6.96
CA PRO A 226 4.26 -23.39 5.50
C PRO A 226 3.28 -22.33 4.98
N LYS A 227 3.78 -21.41 4.15
CA LYS A 227 2.99 -20.35 3.53
C LYS A 227 2.54 -20.79 2.13
N ARG A 228 1.33 -20.41 1.74
CA ARG A 228 0.86 -20.63 0.37
C ARG A 228 1.76 -19.87 -0.61
N ALA A 229 2.14 -20.55 -1.69
CA ALA A 229 2.86 -19.93 -2.79
C ALA A 229 1.99 -18.83 -3.43
N VAL A 230 2.64 -17.77 -3.89
CA VAL A 230 1.96 -16.71 -4.65
C VAL A 230 1.46 -17.33 -5.96
N PRO A 231 0.15 -17.30 -6.25
CA PRO A 231 -0.37 -17.79 -7.52
C PRO A 231 0.29 -17.04 -8.67
N GLN A 232 0.82 -17.78 -9.64
CA GLN A 232 1.31 -17.19 -10.88
C GLN A 232 0.11 -16.63 -11.66
N PRO A 233 0.21 -15.42 -12.23
CA PRO A 233 -0.83 -14.91 -13.11
C PRO A 233 -1.06 -15.89 -14.25
N VAL A 234 -2.31 -16.29 -14.47
CA VAL A 234 -2.66 -17.14 -15.61
C VAL A 234 -2.41 -16.36 -16.91
N SER A 235 -1.32 -16.69 -17.61
CA SER A 235 -1.10 -16.18 -18.97
C SER A 235 -2.10 -16.86 -19.90
N GLY A 236 -3.22 -16.17 -20.17
CA GLY A 236 -4.21 -16.61 -21.14
C GLY A 236 -3.69 -16.56 -22.57
N THR A 237 -2.88 -17.54 -22.98
CA THR A 237 -2.68 -17.87 -24.40
C THR A 237 -3.43 -19.16 -24.69
N ALA A 238 -4.73 -19.05 -24.92
CA ALA A 238 -5.47 -20.10 -25.61
C ALA A 238 -4.95 -20.16 -27.05
N LYS A 239 -4.06 -21.11 -27.34
CA LYS A 239 -3.76 -21.51 -28.73
C LYS A 239 -5.03 -22.15 -29.30
N ALA A 240 -5.74 -21.40 -30.13
CA ALA A 240 -6.75 -21.98 -31.01
C ALA A 240 -6.04 -22.85 -32.06
N SER A 241 -6.27 -24.16 -32.01
CA SER A 241 -5.96 -25.09 -33.12
C SER A 241 -7.06 -24.96 -34.20
N PRO A 242 -6.72 -25.05 -35.49
CA PRO A 242 -7.67 -24.85 -36.58
C PRO A 242 -8.52 -26.12 -36.80
N GLY A 243 -9.83 -26.00 -36.60
CA GLY A 243 -10.83 -27.00 -36.99
C GLY A 243 -11.72 -26.46 -38.12
N SER A 244 -11.70 -27.18 -39.24
CA SER A 244 -12.46 -27.02 -40.48
C SER A 244 -13.88 -26.45 -40.37
N SER A 245 -14.21 -25.47 -41.23
CA SER A 245 -15.51 -25.40 -41.90
C SER A 245 -15.42 -24.64 -43.23
N ALA A 246 -16.00 -25.25 -44.25
CA ALA A 246 -15.94 -24.88 -45.66
C ALA A 246 -16.85 -23.70 -46.07
N GLY A 247 -16.37 -22.95 -47.07
CA GLY A 247 -17.14 -22.52 -48.24
C GLY A 247 -18.07 -21.30 -48.12
N SER A 248 -17.67 -20.16 -48.71
CA SER A 248 -18.38 -19.58 -49.85
C SER A 248 -17.56 -18.46 -50.51
N THR A 249 -17.63 -18.45 -51.84
CA THR A 249 -16.88 -17.68 -52.83
C THR A 249 -17.47 -16.30 -53.14
N ALA A 250 -16.64 -15.30 -53.41
CA ALA A 250 -16.84 -14.35 -54.52
C ALA A 250 -15.55 -13.56 -54.83
N ALA A 251 -15.33 -13.29 -56.11
CA ALA A 251 -14.05 -13.02 -56.75
C ALA A 251 -13.60 -11.54 -56.79
N SER A 252 -12.30 -11.37 -57.05
CA SER A 252 -11.49 -10.16 -57.24
C SER A 252 -11.86 -9.29 -58.47
N PRO A 253 -11.20 -8.14 -58.70
CA PRO A 253 -9.89 -8.18 -59.38
C PRO A 253 -8.82 -7.22 -58.84
N SER A 254 -7.56 -7.62 -59.00
CA SER A 254 -6.35 -6.77 -58.87
C SER A 254 -6.19 -5.82 -60.07
N PRO A 255 -5.23 -4.88 -59.98
CA PRO A 255 -4.06 -5.06 -60.82
C PRO A 255 -2.71 -4.90 -60.11
N SER A 256 -1.79 -5.69 -60.66
CA SER A 256 -0.33 -5.73 -60.65
C SER A 256 0.48 -4.47 -60.31
N GLY A 257 1.65 -4.71 -59.71
CA GLY A 257 2.84 -3.86 -59.91
C GLY A 257 3.82 -3.95 -58.74
N GLY A 258 4.80 -4.84 -58.82
CA GLY A 258 5.76 -5.10 -57.74
C GLY A 258 6.74 -3.96 -57.47
N SER A 259 7.31 -3.98 -56.27
CA SER A 259 8.73 -3.82 -55.98
C SER A 259 8.89 -3.48 -54.50
N ALA A 260 9.72 -4.28 -53.82
CA ALA A 260 10.38 -4.01 -52.55
C ALA A 260 9.55 -3.25 -51.49
N THR A 261 9.03 -4.00 -50.51
CA THR A 261 8.55 -3.45 -49.26
C THR A 261 9.59 -2.45 -48.73
N PRO A 262 9.29 -1.14 -48.66
CA PRO A 262 10.14 -0.22 -47.94
C PRO A 262 10.05 -0.63 -46.48
N SER A 263 11.20 -0.74 -45.81
CA SER A 263 11.23 -0.73 -44.35
C SER A 263 10.34 0.42 -43.89
N ALA A 264 9.23 0.10 -43.24
CA ALA A 264 8.34 1.10 -42.70
C ALA A 264 9.18 2.06 -41.83
N PRO A 265 9.00 3.38 -41.96
CA PRO A 265 9.64 4.31 -41.05
C PRO A 265 9.18 3.93 -39.63
N ALA A 266 10.15 3.73 -38.73
CA ALA A 266 9.89 3.27 -37.37
C ALA A 266 8.77 4.12 -36.74
N ALA A 267 7.68 3.49 -36.31
CA ALA A 267 6.59 4.18 -35.66
C ALA A 267 7.10 4.87 -34.38
N GLY A 268 6.70 6.12 -34.15
CA GLY A 268 6.99 6.80 -32.90
C GLY A 268 6.31 6.10 -31.71
N ARG A 269 6.81 6.34 -30.50
CA ARG A 269 6.25 5.79 -29.26
C ARG A 269 5.22 6.75 -28.69
N ARG A 270 4.14 6.23 -28.12
CA ARG A 270 3.09 7.02 -27.46
C ARG A 270 2.61 6.31 -26.21
N TRP A 271 2.63 7.01 -25.08
CA TRP A 271 2.02 6.59 -23.82
C TRP A 271 1.09 7.68 -23.30
N PHE A 272 0.01 7.32 -22.60
CA PHE A 272 -0.89 8.29 -22.01
C PHE A 272 -1.51 7.81 -20.70
N LYS A 273 -1.90 8.76 -19.85
CA LYS A 273 -2.52 8.51 -18.56
C LYS A 273 -3.66 9.47 -18.32
N ARG A 274 -4.75 8.97 -17.76
CA ARG A 274 -5.80 9.82 -17.20
C ARG A 274 -5.35 10.36 -15.83
N MET A 275 -5.35 11.68 -15.68
CA MET A 275 -4.79 12.33 -14.49
C MET A 275 -5.79 12.32 -13.34
N ASP A 276 -5.35 11.81 -12.20
CA ASP A 276 -6.01 12.00 -10.91
C ASP A 276 -5.64 13.38 -10.30
N GLY A 277 -6.12 13.66 -9.08
CA GLY A 277 -5.78 14.89 -8.35
C GLY A 277 -4.27 15.13 -8.23
N THR A 278 -3.51 14.09 -7.97
CA THR A 278 -2.06 14.16 -7.78
C THR A 278 -1.33 14.50 -9.07
N ALA A 279 -1.61 13.77 -10.15
CA ALA A 279 -1.03 14.01 -11.46
C ALA A 279 -1.39 15.42 -11.98
N ALA A 280 -2.63 15.88 -11.74
CA ALA A 280 -3.11 17.20 -12.16
C ALA A 280 -2.69 18.35 -11.22
N GLN A 281 -1.87 18.11 -10.19
CA GLN A 281 -1.46 19.12 -9.20
C GLN A 281 -2.64 19.76 -8.44
N LYS A 282 -3.75 19.02 -8.31
CA LYS A 282 -4.94 19.30 -7.52
C LYS A 282 -5.08 18.25 -6.42
N PRO A 283 -4.23 18.34 -5.39
CA PRO A 283 -4.29 17.38 -4.31
C PRO A 283 -5.67 17.43 -3.63
N PRO A 284 -6.13 16.31 -3.05
CA PRO A 284 -7.51 16.13 -2.61
C PRO A 284 -7.93 17.05 -1.46
N SER A 285 -6.97 17.65 -0.75
CA SER A 285 -7.22 18.63 0.30
C SER A 285 -6.43 19.93 0.06
N PRO A 286 -6.95 21.10 0.49
CA PRO A 286 -6.21 22.36 0.46
C PRO A 286 -4.90 22.37 1.27
N ALA A 287 -4.74 21.41 2.21
CA ALA A 287 -3.56 21.26 3.06
C ALA A 287 -2.43 20.48 2.37
N SER A 288 -2.75 19.67 1.37
CA SER A 288 -1.78 18.85 0.66
C SER A 288 -1.04 19.69 -0.39
N LYS A 289 0.29 19.56 -0.43
CA LYS A 289 1.11 20.24 -1.43
C LYS A 289 1.10 19.47 -2.75
N PRO A 290 1.01 20.14 -3.90
CA PRO A 290 1.19 19.49 -5.19
C PRO A 290 2.56 18.79 -5.27
N THR A 291 2.60 17.56 -5.78
CA THR A 291 3.79 16.70 -5.82
C THR A 291 4.89 17.20 -6.78
N GLY A 292 4.55 18.10 -7.70
CA GLY A 292 5.46 18.60 -8.73
C GLY A 292 5.85 17.58 -9.80
N ASN A 293 5.31 16.36 -9.76
CA ASN A 293 5.68 15.29 -10.68
C ASN A 293 4.48 14.46 -11.19
N LEU A 294 4.74 13.76 -12.28
CA LEU A 294 3.89 12.76 -12.93
C LEU A 294 4.57 11.40 -12.80
N ARG A 295 3.85 10.42 -12.25
CA ARG A 295 4.30 9.02 -12.20
C ARG A 295 4.04 8.35 -13.55
N LEU A 296 5.08 7.75 -14.15
CA LEU A 296 5.01 7.03 -15.42
C LEU A 296 4.74 5.54 -15.18
N SER A 297 3.47 5.19 -15.00
CA SER A 297 3.01 3.83 -14.67
C SER A 297 2.54 3.03 -15.89
N GLN A 298 2.21 1.76 -15.66
CA GLN A 298 1.72 0.85 -16.69
C GLN A 298 0.40 1.29 -17.32
N GLU A 299 -0.50 1.85 -16.51
CA GLU A 299 -1.90 2.10 -16.90
C GLU A 299 -2.53 0.82 -17.47
N ASP A 300 -3.37 0.93 -18.50
CA ASP A 300 -4.02 -0.21 -19.16
C ASP A 300 -3.14 -0.86 -20.26
N PHE A 301 -1.84 -0.53 -20.33
CA PHE A 301 -0.96 -1.02 -21.39
C PHE A 301 -0.16 -2.25 -20.97
N ALA A 302 0.09 -3.15 -21.91
CA ALA A 302 0.94 -4.32 -21.72
C ALA A 302 2.44 -3.96 -21.80
N ILE A 303 2.90 -3.07 -20.91
CA ILE A 303 4.30 -2.68 -20.76
C ILE A 303 4.81 -3.04 -19.37
N ASP A 304 6.08 -3.43 -19.28
CA ASP A 304 6.79 -3.39 -18.00
C ASP A 304 7.24 -1.95 -17.74
N HIS A 305 6.38 -1.16 -17.10
CA HIS A 305 6.64 0.25 -16.81
C HIS A 305 7.89 0.47 -15.93
N THR A 306 8.34 -0.54 -15.19
CA THR A 306 9.52 -0.43 -14.34
C THR A 306 10.79 -0.28 -15.18
N ARG A 307 10.79 -0.81 -16.41
CA ARG A 307 11.92 -0.75 -17.35
C ARG A 307 11.62 0.09 -18.58
N TYR A 308 10.37 0.07 -19.07
CA TYR A 308 9.96 0.67 -20.35
C TYR A 308 10.36 2.14 -20.46
N PHE A 309 10.05 2.98 -19.48
CA PHE A 309 10.34 4.40 -19.63
C PHE A 309 11.83 4.69 -19.66
N ARG A 310 12.61 4.03 -18.80
CA ARG A 310 14.07 4.21 -18.72
C ARG A 310 14.83 3.60 -19.90
N GLN A 311 14.44 2.39 -20.33
CA GLN A 311 15.19 1.59 -21.30
C GLN A 311 14.65 1.70 -22.73
N VAL A 312 13.37 2.03 -22.90
CA VAL A 312 12.69 2.04 -24.21
C VAL A 312 12.25 3.45 -24.59
N PHE A 313 11.41 4.10 -23.78
CA PHE A 313 10.84 5.41 -24.13
C PHE A 313 11.93 6.50 -24.20
N PHE A 314 12.77 6.57 -23.16
CA PHE A 314 13.93 7.48 -23.03
C PHE A 314 15.28 6.73 -23.14
N GLY A 315 15.29 5.52 -23.70
CA GLY A 315 16.49 4.67 -23.73
C GLY A 315 17.64 5.23 -24.57
N GLY A 316 17.34 6.12 -25.53
CA GLY A 316 18.34 6.78 -26.37
C GLY A 316 18.99 8.01 -25.74
N GLU A 317 18.56 8.42 -24.55
CA GLU A 317 19.06 9.61 -23.87
C GLU A 317 20.22 9.31 -22.92
N VAL A 318 20.99 10.34 -22.61
CA VAL A 318 22.06 10.25 -21.61
C VAL A 318 21.48 10.46 -20.21
N TRP A 319 21.57 9.42 -19.40
CA TRP A 319 21.20 9.45 -17.99
C TRP A 319 22.43 9.70 -17.12
N THR A 320 22.29 10.56 -16.11
CA THR A 320 23.37 10.91 -15.20
C THR A 320 23.00 10.53 -13.77
N ALA A 321 23.86 9.77 -13.09
CA ALA A 321 23.69 9.47 -11.68
C ALA A 321 23.68 10.76 -10.85
N ARG A 322 22.76 10.87 -9.91
CA ARG A 322 22.59 12.07 -9.08
C ARG A 322 23.67 12.11 -7.99
N ALA A 323 24.46 13.17 -7.96
CA ALA A 323 25.55 13.32 -6.99
C ALA A 323 25.11 13.25 -5.52
N SER A 324 23.90 13.71 -5.20
CA SER A 324 23.36 13.67 -3.84
C SER A 324 22.78 12.31 -3.43
N ASP A 325 22.43 11.47 -4.40
CA ASP A 325 21.94 10.10 -4.17
C ASP A 325 22.14 9.27 -5.45
N PRO A 326 23.23 8.48 -5.55
CA PRO A 326 23.58 7.74 -6.77
C PRO A 326 22.60 6.62 -7.11
N ARG A 327 21.64 6.31 -6.21
CA ARG A 327 20.55 5.37 -6.50
C ARG A 327 19.48 5.96 -7.44
N PHE A 328 19.60 7.24 -7.76
CA PHE A 328 18.80 7.93 -8.76
C PHE A 328 19.65 8.31 -9.97
N GLU A 329 19.09 8.14 -11.14
CA GLU A 329 19.56 8.75 -12.36
C GLU A 329 18.58 9.84 -12.81
N ASP A 330 19.12 10.92 -13.34
CA ASP A 330 18.35 12.02 -13.90
C ASP A 330 18.72 12.23 -15.36
N LEU A 331 17.72 12.59 -16.16
CA LEU A 331 17.92 13.23 -17.45
C LEU A 331 17.09 14.51 -17.54
N THR A 332 17.43 15.35 -18.50
CA THR A 332 16.62 16.50 -18.91
C THR A 332 16.48 16.46 -20.42
N VAL A 333 15.24 16.42 -20.92
CA VAL A 333 14.94 16.38 -22.35
C VAL A 333 14.06 17.56 -22.77
N PRO A 334 14.31 18.17 -23.94
CA PRO A 334 13.43 19.18 -24.48
C PRO A 334 12.14 18.53 -25.00
N MET A 335 11.00 18.92 -24.43
CA MET A 335 9.68 18.48 -24.87
C MET A 335 8.89 19.64 -25.45
N THR A 336 8.26 19.45 -26.61
CA THR A 336 7.23 20.40 -27.08
C THR A 336 5.97 20.18 -26.25
N VAL A 337 5.49 21.22 -25.55
CA VAL A 337 4.36 21.11 -24.62
C VAL A 337 3.12 21.82 -25.15
N VAL A 338 1.98 21.12 -25.12
CA VAL A 338 0.66 21.67 -25.45
C VAL A 338 -0.32 21.34 -24.31
N VAL A 339 -1.08 22.32 -23.84
CA VAL A 339 -2.10 22.13 -22.79
C VAL A 339 -3.41 22.74 -23.28
N ASP A 340 -4.48 21.95 -23.37
CA ASP A 340 -5.80 22.34 -23.90
C ASP A 340 -5.72 23.06 -25.26
N GLY A 341 -4.88 22.55 -26.16
CA GLY A 341 -4.66 23.13 -27.49
C GLY A 341 -3.77 24.38 -27.51
N VAL A 342 -3.36 24.90 -26.34
CA VAL A 342 -2.44 26.04 -26.24
C VAL A 342 -0.99 25.54 -26.21
N ALA A 343 -0.19 25.96 -27.19
CA ALA A 343 1.23 25.63 -27.23
C ALA A 343 2.01 26.43 -26.17
N LEU A 344 2.66 25.73 -25.24
CA LEU A 344 3.60 26.32 -24.27
C LEU A 344 5.03 26.37 -24.84
N GLY A 345 5.26 25.87 -26.04
CA GLY A 345 6.57 25.79 -26.69
C GLY A 345 7.42 24.64 -26.14
N THR A 346 8.73 24.68 -26.43
CA THR A 346 9.68 23.70 -25.91
C THR A 346 10.01 23.98 -24.44
N VAL A 347 9.94 22.96 -23.61
CA VAL A 347 10.25 22.99 -22.18
C VAL A 347 11.25 21.88 -21.86
N ASP A 348 12.31 22.23 -21.14
CA ASP A 348 13.24 21.23 -20.61
C ASP A 348 12.58 20.50 -19.45
N VAL A 349 12.27 19.22 -19.68
CA VAL A 349 11.57 18.37 -18.72
C VAL A 349 12.57 17.43 -18.10
N LYS A 350 12.71 17.54 -16.78
CA LYS A 350 13.50 16.59 -16.00
C LYS A 350 12.72 15.29 -15.84
N VAL A 351 13.40 14.17 -16.04
CA VAL A 351 12.89 12.83 -15.72
C VAL A 351 13.87 12.17 -14.76
N SER A 352 13.36 11.55 -13.71
CA SER A 352 14.17 10.80 -12.75
C SER A 352 13.82 9.33 -12.84
N HIS A 353 14.82 8.47 -12.72
CA HIS A 353 14.68 7.03 -12.62
C HIS A 353 15.41 6.53 -11.37
N ALA A 354 14.83 5.55 -10.71
CA ALA A 354 15.38 4.93 -9.51
C ALA A 354 15.42 3.42 -9.71
N GLU A 355 16.55 2.88 -10.14
CA GLU A 355 16.70 1.45 -10.46
C GLU A 355 16.41 0.56 -9.25
N HIS A 356 16.77 1.02 -8.04
CA HIS A 356 16.44 0.34 -6.78
C HIS A 356 14.93 0.20 -6.51
N ARG A 357 14.07 0.89 -7.26
CA ARG A 357 12.60 0.75 -7.18
C ARG A 357 12.05 -0.26 -8.19
N ILE A 358 12.86 -0.81 -9.09
CA ILE A 358 12.48 -1.91 -9.98
C ILE A 358 12.37 -3.18 -9.13
N SER A 359 11.15 -3.49 -8.72
CA SER A 359 10.77 -4.67 -7.92
C SER A 359 9.45 -5.22 -8.44
N ASP A 360 9.12 -6.48 -8.12
CA ASP A 360 7.89 -7.15 -8.56
C ASP A 360 6.59 -6.61 -7.90
N GLN A 361 6.64 -5.43 -7.26
CA GLN A 361 5.59 -4.85 -6.41
C GLN A 361 4.85 -3.66 -7.07
N GLY A 362 4.92 -3.51 -8.40
CA GLY A 362 4.16 -2.48 -9.13
C GLY A 362 4.64 -1.05 -8.91
N ASN A 363 5.88 -0.89 -8.45
CA ASN A 363 6.52 0.39 -8.20
C ASN A 363 6.68 1.22 -9.47
N VAL A 364 6.58 2.55 -9.35
CA VAL A 364 6.82 3.48 -10.48
C VAL A 364 8.21 4.12 -10.33
N PRO A 365 9.27 3.49 -10.86
CA PRO A 365 10.65 3.97 -10.69
C PRO A 365 10.94 5.22 -11.52
N THR A 366 10.14 5.49 -12.56
CA THR A 366 10.35 6.63 -13.46
C THR A 366 9.29 7.71 -13.25
N VAL A 367 9.73 8.93 -12.96
CA VAL A 367 8.84 10.09 -12.77
C VAL A 367 9.28 11.26 -13.64
N LEU A 368 8.30 11.97 -14.20
CA LEU A 368 8.49 13.20 -14.95
C LEU A 368 8.23 14.38 -14.01
N HIS A 369 9.10 15.38 -13.99
CA HIS A 369 8.93 16.57 -13.17
C HIS A 369 8.24 17.66 -13.99
N TRP A 370 7.11 18.17 -13.50
CA TRP A 370 6.32 19.19 -14.22
C TRP A 370 7.08 20.51 -14.42
N GLY A 371 8.07 20.77 -13.57
CA GLY A 371 8.83 22.02 -13.59
C GLY A 371 7.96 23.25 -13.31
N ALA A 372 8.57 24.43 -13.35
CA ALA A 372 7.87 25.66 -13.02
C ALA A 372 6.77 25.99 -14.04
N LYS A 373 7.04 25.82 -15.35
CA LYS A 373 6.14 26.27 -16.42
C LYS A 373 4.87 25.42 -16.51
N VAL A 374 5.01 24.09 -16.68
CA VAL A 374 3.84 23.20 -16.78
C VAL A 374 3.15 23.07 -15.41
N GLY A 375 3.93 22.98 -14.33
CA GLY A 375 3.39 22.92 -12.98
C GLY A 375 2.61 24.17 -12.55
N GLN A 376 2.94 25.37 -13.06
CA GLN A 376 2.12 26.57 -12.82
C GLN A 376 0.78 26.50 -13.55
N VAL A 377 0.77 26.08 -14.82
CA VAL A 377 -0.47 25.91 -15.60
C VAL A 377 -1.41 24.92 -14.92
N LEU A 378 -0.90 23.76 -14.51
CA LEU A 378 -1.67 22.74 -13.81
C LEU A 378 -2.27 23.24 -12.49
N ARG A 379 -1.51 24.05 -11.72
CA ARG A 379 -2.00 24.62 -10.46
C ARG A 379 -3.07 25.69 -10.66
N GLN A 380 -3.02 26.44 -11.77
CA GLN A 380 -3.99 27.49 -12.10
C GLN A 380 -5.28 26.95 -12.71
N GLY A 381 -5.20 25.94 -13.58
CA GLY A 381 -6.37 25.26 -14.18
C GLY A 381 -6.90 24.11 -13.33
N ASN A 382 -7.85 23.32 -13.84
CA ASN A 382 -8.25 22.02 -13.26
C ASN A 382 -8.21 20.95 -14.36
N TYR A 383 -7.26 20.03 -14.24
CA TYR A 383 -7.01 18.99 -15.23
C TYR A 383 -7.28 17.59 -14.69
N VAL A 384 -7.99 17.49 -13.55
CA VAL A 384 -8.42 16.19 -13.02
C VAL A 384 -9.37 15.54 -14.00
N GLY A 385 -9.05 14.31 -14.41
CA GLY A 385 -9.79 13.57 -15.42
C GLY A 385 -9.35 13.85 -16.87
N SER A 386 -8.52 14.86 -17.12
CA SER A 386 -7.85 15.07 -18.41
C SER A 386 -6.79 14.00 -18.65
N THR A 387 -6.38 13.83 -19.90
CA THR A 387 -5.36 12.88 -20.33
C THR A 387 -4.04 13.60 -20.60
N VAL A 388 -2.95 13.14 -19.98
CA VAL A 388 -1.58 13.50 -20.39
C VAL A 388 -1.08 12.45 -21.38
N THR A 389 -0.53 12.90 -22.51
CA THR A 389 0.05 12.05 -23.55
C THR A 389 1.51 12.43 -23.76
N LEU A 390 2.40 11.43 -23.68
CA LEU A 390 3.81 11.53 -24.03
C LEU A 390 4.05 10.85 -25.37
N GLU A 391 4.75 11.54 -26.27
CA GLU A 391 5.12 11.03 -27.58
C GLU A 391 6.62 11.18 -27.80
N HIS A 392 7.23 10.17 -28.39
CA HIS A 392 8.61 10.20 -28.88
C HIS A 392 8.57 9.88 -30.38
N SER A 393 8.83 10.88 -31.22
CA SER A 393 8.78 10.73 -32.67
C SER A 393 9.99 9.94 -33.19
N ALA A 394 9.85 9.36 -34.38
CA ALA A 394 10.96 8.68 -35.07
C ALA A 394 12.17 9.60 -35.32
N GLY A 395 11.96 10.92 -35.32
CA GLY A 395 13.00 11.93 -35.47
C GLY A 395 13.66 12.36 -34.15
N GLY A 396 13.42 11.65 -33.04
CA GLY A 396 14.04 11.92 -31.74
C GLY A 396 13.38 13.06 -30.94
N GLN A 397 12.19 13.51 -31.35
CA GLN A 397 11.52 14.65 -30.69
C GLN A 397 10.51 14.16 -29.67
N TYR A 398 10.54 14.75 -28.47
CA TYR A 398 9.54 14.50 -27.44
C TYR A 398 8.42 15.54 -27.47
N ARG A 399 7.20 15.09 -27.20
CA ARG A 399 6.02 15.94 -27.04
C ARG A 399 5.23 15.52 -25.81
N LEU A 400 4.74 16.52 -25.08
CA LEU A 400 3.80 16.36 -23.97
C LEU A 400 2.51 17.11 -24.30
N THR A 401 1.39 16.41 -24.35
CA THR A 401 0.07 17.00 -24.60
C THR A 401 -0.86 16.73 -23.44
N ILE A 402 -1.54 17.75 -22.93
CA ILE A 402 -2.62 17.60 -21.95
C ILE A 402 -3.93 18.05 -22.63
N GLY A 403 -4.94 17.19 -22.61
CA GLY A 403 -6.27 17.47 -23.15
C GLY A 403 -7.29 16.42 -22.74
N ASN A 404 -8.52 16.51 -23.23
CA ASN A 404 -9.59 15.60 -22.80
C ASN A 404 -9.34 14.13 -23.21
N ASN A 405 -8.72 13.92 -24.37
CA ASN A 405 -8.47 12.60 -24.95
C ASN A 405 -6.98 12.43 -25.30
N PRO A 406 -6.47 11.19 -25.37
CA PRO A 406 -5.12 10.95 -25.89
C PRO A 406 -5.00 11.40 -27.35
N THR A 407 -3.80 11.82 -27.77
CA THR A 407 -3.55 12.29 -29.14
C THR A 407 -3.60 11.18 -30.19
N GLY A 408 -3.66 9.92 -29.75
CA GLY A 408 -3.83 8.74 -30.58
C GLY A 408 -3.68 7.46 -29.75
N PRO A 409 -3.71 6.27 -30.39
CA PRO A 409 -3.53 5.01 -29.68
C PRO A 409 -2.12 4.87 -29.12
N PHE A 410 -1.98 4.01 -28.10
CA PHE A 410 -0.70 3.60 -27.55
C PHE A 410 0.18 2.99 -28.65
N SER A 411 1.47 3.30 -28.62
CA SER A 411 2.46 2.82 -29.58
C SER A 411 3.77 2.57 -28.86
N PHE A 412 4.38 1.40 -29.09
CA PHE A 412 5.55 0.89 -28.37
C PHE A 412 6.88 1.23 -29.05
#